data_AF-A0A973F4K8-F1
#
_entry.id   AF-A0A973F4K8-F1
#
_cell.length_a   1.000
_cell.length_b   1.000
_cell.length_c   1.000
_cell.angle_alpha   90.00
_cell.angle_beta   90.00
_cell.angle_gamma   90.00
#
_symmetry.space_group_name_H-M   'P 1'
#
loop_
_entity.id
_entity.type
_entity.pdbx_description
1 polymer ?
#
loop_
_entity_poly.entity_id
_entity_poly.type
_entity_poly.pdbx_seq_one_letter_code
_entity_poly.pdbx_strand_id
1 'polypeptide(L)'
;MSREEEILQARKDKLNALIKDGHNPYPSTVKRTHNIGDVLLNFKKISKSVTIVGRVVSVRSHGKIAFLNVKDEFGNIQLYCAKNNLKSKYEIISKLD
;
A
#
# COMPACT_ATOMS: atom_id res chain seq x y z
N MET A 1 14.77 -13.83 22.72
CA MET A 1 14.23 -12.58 22.17
C MET A 1 12.80 -12.47 22.61
N SER A 2 12.36 -11.27 22.99
CA SER A 2 10.95 -11.01 23.25
C SER A 2 10.18 -10.98 21.93
N ARG A 3 8.87 -11.24 21.99
CA ARG A 3 7.98 -11.13 20.82
C ARG A 3 8.03 -9.73 20.18
N GLU A 4 8.29 -8.70 20.97
CA GLU A 4 8.41 -7.31 20.50
C GLU A 4 9.69 -7.10 19.70
N GLU A 5 10.80 -7.67 20.16
CA GLU A 5 12.09 -7.63 19.46
C GLU A 5 11.99 -8.33 18.10
N GLU A 6 11.31 -9.46 18.02
CA GLU A 6 11.09 -10.20 16.77
C GLU A 6 10.28 -9.38 15.76
N ILE A 7 9.21 -8.72 16.22
CA ILE A 7 8.39 -7.83 15.37
C ILE A 7 9.22 -6.65 14.87
N LEU A 8 10.00 -6.02 15.75
CA LEU A 8 10.83 -4.88 15.38
C LEU A 8 11.90 -5.28 14.36
N GLN A 9 12.53 -6.43 14.56
CA GLN A 9 13.55 -6.93 13.65
C GLN A 9 12.96 -7.25 12.27
N ALA A 10 11.81 -7.91 12.21
CA ALA A 10 11.12 -8.19 10.95
C ALA A 10 10.79 -6.91 10.16
N ARG A 11 10.38 -5.83 10.85
CA ARG A 11 10.14 -4.52 10.23
C ARG A 11 11.41 -3.89 9.66
N LYS A 12 12.52 -3.96 10.41
CA LYS A 12 13.83 -3.47 9.95
C LYS A 12 14.31 -4.25 8.72
N ASP A 13 14.13 -5.56 8.71
CA ASP A 13 14.55 -6.41 7.59
C ASP A 13 13.78 -6.07 6.30
N LYS A 14 12.47 -5.85 6.40
CA LYS A 14 11.64 -5.39 5.26
C LYS A 14 12.03 -3.98 4.80
N LEU A 15 12.29 -3.06 5.72
CA LEU A 15 12.76 -1.71 5.40
C LEU A 15 14.08 -1.78 4.60
N ASN A 16 15.03 -2.59 5.05
CA ASN A 16 16.30 -2.79 4.38
C ASN A 16 16.12 -3.45 3.00
N ALA A 17 15.19 -4.38 2.85
CA ALA A 17 14.85 -4.97 1.56
C ALA A 17 14.32 -3.92 0.57
N LEU A 18 13.41 -3.04 1.01
CA LEU A 18 12.88 -1.95 0.18
C LEU A 18 13.99 -1.00 -0.29
N ILE A 19 14.93 -0.65 0.59
CA ILE A 19 16.08 0.21 0.25
C ILE A 19 16.99 -0.48 -0.77
N LYS A 20 17.27 -1.79 -0.60
CA LYS A 20 18.07 -2.58 -1.53
C LYS A 20 17.44 -2.68 -2.92
N ASP A 21 16.11 -2.70 -3.01
CA ASP A 21 15.38 -2.68 -4.28
C ASP A 21 15.39 -1.28 -4.95
N GLY A 22 16.00 -0.28 -4.32
CA GLY A 22 16.08 1.10 -4.82
C GLY A 22 14.84 1.95 -4.52
N HIS A 23 13.95 1.50 -3.63
CA HIS A 23 12.80 2.29 -3.20
C HIS A 23 13.16 3.23 -2.04
N ASN A 24 12.72 4.50 -2.14
CA ASN A 24 12.78 5.42 -1.00
C ASN A 24 11.56 5.17 -0.08
N PRO A 25 11.75 4.64 1.15
CA PRO A 25 10.65 4.39 2.08
C PRO A 25 10.02 5.66 2.65
N TYR A 26 10.75 6.80 2.62
CA TYR A 26 10.30 8.08 3.15
C TYR A 26 10.42 9.18 2.08
N PRO A 27 9.58 9.13 1.03
CA PRO A 27 9.56 10.18 0.02
C PRO A 27 9.03 11.49 0.62
N SER A 28 9.69 12.61 0.30
CA SER A 28 9.28 13.95 0.77
C SER A 28 7.94 14.40 0.18
N THR A 29 7.63 13.97 -1.04
CA THR A 29 6.39 14.34 -1.74
C THR A 29 5.82 13.15 -2.49
N VAL A 30 4.49 13.00 -2.45
CA VAL A 30 3.72 12.05 -3.24
C VAL A 30 2.60 12.78 -3.96
N LYS A 31 2.39 12.48 -5.25
CA LYS A 31 1.31 13.11 -6.03
C LYS A 31 -0.03 12.46 -5.68
N ARG A 32 -0.81 13.08 -4.80
CA ARG A 32 -2.21 12.73 -4.53
C ARG A 32 -3.11 13.44 -5.55
N THR A 33 -4.03 12.72 -6.18
CA THR A 33 -5.04 13.34 -7.05
C THR A 33 -6.39 13.49 -6.37
N HIS A 34 -6.77 12.55 -5.51
CA HIS A 34 -8.06 12.58 -4.81
C HIS A 34 -7.91 12.13 -3.35
N ASN A 35 -8.83 12.57 -2.49
CA ASN A 35 -9.04 11.93 -1.19
C ASN A 35 -9.99 10.73 -1.32
N ILE A 36 -10.00 9.84 -0.34
CA ILE A 36 -10.83 8.62 -0.42
C ILE A 36 -12.33 8.97 -0.41
N GLY A 37 -12.75 9.96 0.38
CA GLY A 37 -14.15 10.40 0.45
C GLY A 37 -14.71 10.84 -0.91
N ASP A 38 -13.97 11.67 -1.64
CA ASP A 38 -14.31 12.17 -2.98
C ASP A 38 -14.39 11.02 -3.98
N VAL A 39 -13.47 10.05 -3.88
CA VAL A 39 -13.49 8.85 -4.73
C VAL A 39 -14.77 8.05 -4.53
N LEU A 40 -15.19 7.88 -3.28
CA LEU A 40 -16.41 7.15 -2.93
C LEU A 40 -17.67 7.89 -3.37
N LEU A 41 -17.72 9.21 -3.18
CA LEU A 41 -18.88 10.04 -3.53
C LEU A 41 -19.05 10.21 -5.05
N ASN A 42 -17.94 10.44 -5.77
CA ASN A 42 -17.96 10.81 -7.18
C ASN A 42 -17.49 9.70 -8.12
N PHE A 43 -17.53 8.43 -7.68
CA PHE A 43 -17.00 7.28 -8.42
C PHE A 43 -17.43 7.24 -9.91
N LYS A 44 -18.69 7.57 -10.22
CA LYS A 44 -19.23 7.57 -11.59
C LYS A 44 -18.64 8.66 -12.50
N LYS A 45 -18.14 9.75 -11.92
CA LYS A 45 -17.63 10.94 -12.65
C LYS A 45 -16.11 10.97 -12.74
N ILE A 46 -15.43 10.15 -11.94
CA ILE A 46 -13.97 10.14 -11.82
C ILE A 46 -13.35 9.44 -13.02
N SER A 47 -12.23 10.00 -13.51
CA SER A 47 -11.45 9.42 -14.60
C SER A 47 -10.96 8.00 -14.28
N LYS A 48 -10.57 7.22 -15.30
CA LYS A 48 -10.15 5.82 -15.13
C LYS A 48 -8.94 5.60 -14.20
N SER A 49 -8.20 6.64 -13.82
CA SER A 49 -7.03 6.54 -12.96
C SER A 49 -7.06 7.58 -11.84
N VAL A 50 -6.82 7.13 -10.61
CA VAL A 50 -6.70 7.99 -9.43
C VAL A 50 -5.46 7.61 -8.62
N THR A 51 -4.94 8.57 -7.87
CA THR A 51 -3.86 8.35 -6.92
C THR A 51 -4.32 8.84 -5.55
N ILE A 52 -4.34 7.92 -4.61
CA ILE A 52 -4.75 8.14 -3.23
C ILE A 52 -3.58 7.88 -2.29
N VAL A 53 -3.63 8.48 -1.12
CA VAL A 53 -2.61 8.34 -0.07
C VAL A 53 -3.33 8.07 1.24
N GLY A 54 -2.80 7.14 2.02
CA GLY A 54 -3.37 6.78 3.31
C GLY A 54 -2.55 5.68 4.00
N ARG A 55 -2.96 5.30 5.20
CA ARG A 55 -2.35 4.23 5.98
C ARG A 55 -2.89 2.88 5.52
N VAL A 56 -2.00 1.93 5.24
CA VAL A 56 -2.39 0.53 5.03
C VAL A 56 -2.78 -0.06 6.39
N VAL A 57 -4.05 -0.45 6.54
CA VAL A 57 -4.59 -1.01 7.78
C VAL A 57 -4.48 -2.52 7.81
N SER A 58 -4.69 -3.16 6.66
CA SER A 58 -4.61 -4.62 6.54
C SER A 58 -4.20 -5.03 5.13
N VAL A 59 -3.38 -6.06 5.03
CA VAL A 59 -2.99 -6.71 3.77
C VAL A 59 -3.43 -8.17 3.83
N ARG A 60 -4.18 -8.62 2.82
CA ARG A 60 -4.62 -10.01 2.65
C ARG A 60 -4.12 -10.53 1.31
N SER A 61 -3.12 -11.40 1.33
CA SER A 61 -2.53 -11.99 0.12
C SER A 61 -3.02 -13.41 -0.13
N HIS A 62 -3.42 -13.70 -1.36
CA HIS A 62 -3.84 -15.02 -1.84
C HIS A 62 -3.04 -15.41 -3.09
N GLY A 63 -1.71 -15.54 -2.93
CA GLY A 63 -0.80 -15.93 -4.01
C GLY A 63 -0.67 -14.87 -5.10
N LYS A 64 -1.50 -14.95 -6.15
CA LYS A 64 -1.47 -14.04 -7.32
C LYS A 64 -2.34 -12.79 -7.16
N ILE A 65 -3.18 -12.73 -6.13
CA ILE A 65 -3.99 -11.56 -5.81
C ILE A 65 -3.75 -11.11 -4.37
N ALA A 66 -3.90 -9.83 -4.11
CA ALA A 66 -3.86 -9.25 -2.79
C ALA A 66 -4.93 -8.17 -2.64
N PHE A 67 -5.46 -8.05 -1.43
CA PHE A 67 -6.39 -7.01 -1.03
C PHE A 67 -5.76 -6.17 0.06
N LEU A 68 -5.69 -4.85 -0.15
CA LEU A 68 -5.17 -3.92 0.84
C LEU A 68 -6.28 -2.97 1.25
N ASN A 69 -6.47 -2.75 2.54
CA ASN A 69 -7.35 -1.69 3.01
C ASN A 69 -6.50 -0.47 3.35
N VAL A 70 -6.81 0.64 2.68
CA VAL A 70 -6.15 1.93 2.89
C VAL A 70 -7.14 2.87 3.57
N LYS A 71 -6.68 3.54 4.62
CA LYS A 71 -7.44 4.53 5.39
C LYS A 71 -6.80 5.89 5.28
N ASP A 72 -7.57 6.91 4.93
CA ASP A 72 -7.20 8.31 5.08
C ASP A 72 -8.14 8.99 6.09
N GLU A 73 -8.03 10.31 6.22
CA GLU A 73 -8.88 11.11 7.10
C GLU A 73 -10.37 11.08 6.70
N PHE A 74 -10.65 10.93 5.40
CA PHE A 74 -11.97 11.06 4.81
C PHE A 74 -12.66 9.71 4.57
N GLY A 75 -11.96 8.59 4.70
CA GLY A 75 -12.57 7.27 4.60
C GLY A 75 -11.62 6.09 4.51
N ASN A 76 -12.20 4.95 4.17
CA ASN A 76 -11.49 3.69 3.93
C ASN A 76 -11.81 3.19 2.53
N ILE A 77 -10.81 2.63 1.84
CA ILE A 77 -11.00 2.01 0.53
C ILE A 77 -10.21 0.71 0.42
N GLN A 78 -10.80 -0.27 -0.24
CA GLN A 78 -10.14 -1.54 -0.54
C GLN A 78 -9.50 -1.49 -1.92
N LEU A 79 -8.23 -1.83 -2.00
CA LEU A 79 -7.48 -2.00 -3.23
C LEU A 79 -7.50 -3.47 -3.63
N TYR A 80 -7.79 -3.72 -4.91
CA TYR A 80 -7.57 -5.01 -5.54
C TYR A 80 -6.26 -4.98 -6.31
N CYS A 81 -5.34 -5.86 -5.94
CA CYS A 81 -4.00 -5.94 -6.52
C CYS A 81 -3.81 -7.32 -7.15
N ALA A 82 -3.75 -7.39 -8.48
CA ALA A 82 -3.44 -8.62 -9.21
C ALA A 82 -2.00 -8.61 -9.72
N LYS A 83 -1.28 -9.73 -9.58
CA LYS A 83 0.09 -9.90 -10.09
C LYS A 83 0.19 -9.63 -11.59
N ASN A 84 -0.83 -10.00 -12.36
CA ASN A 84 -0.86 -9.74 -13.81
C ASN A 84 -0.87 -8.23 -14.14
N ASN A 85 -1.51 -7.42 -13.29
CA ASN A 85 -1.63 -5.98 -13.52
C ASN A 85 -0.39 -5.23 -13.00
N LEU A 86 0.14 -5.63 -11.84
CA LEU A 86 1.26 -4.96 -11.17
C LEU A 86 2.64 -5.47 -11.61
N LYS A 87 2.72 -6.68 -12.18
CA LYS A 87 3.96 -7.33 -12.62
C LYS A 87 5.02 -7.32 -11.51
N SER A 88 6.19 -6.72 -11.73
CA SER A 88 7.27 -6.61 -10.75
C SER A 88 6.90 -5.82 -9.50
N LYS A 89 5.97 -4.85 -9.61
CA LYS A 89 5.52 -4.05 -8.47
C LYS A 89 4.70 -4.84 -7.45
N TYR A 90 4.23 -6.05 -7.81
CA TYR A 90 3.46 -6.90 -6.91
C TYR A 90 4.29 -7.36 -5.69
N GLU A 91 5.59 -7.55 -5.87
CA GLU A 91 6.51 -8.02 -4.82
C GLU A 91 6.67 -7.01 -3.67
N ILE A 92 6.38 -5.74 -3.94
CA ILE A 92 6.37 -4.69 -2.90
C ILE A 92 5.31 -4.99 -1.84
N ILE A 93 4.17 -5.59 -2.22
CA ILE A 93 3.05 -5.83 -1.29
C ILE A 93 3.46 -6.74 -0.12
N SER A 94 4.33 -7.73 -0.36
CA SER A 94 4.86 -8.58 0.72
C SER A 94 5.84 -7.88 1.67
N LYS A 95 6.38 -6.74 1.25
CA LYS A 95 7.35 -5.93 2.00
C LYS A 95 6.66 -4.79 2.78
N LEU A 96 5.35 -4.61 2.62
CA LEU A 96 4.56 -3.61 3.34
C LEU A 96 4.22 -4.11 4.75
N ASP A 97 4.97 -3.65 5.76
CA ASP A 97 4.64 -3.55 7.21
C ASP A 97 5.91 -3.51 8.07
#